data_AF-A6N5N1-F1
#
_entry.id   AF-A6N5N1-F1
#
_cell.length_a   1.000
_cell.length_b   1.000
_cell.length_c   1.000
_cell.angle_alpha   90.00
_cell.angle_beta   90.00
_cell.angle_gamma   90.00
#
_symmetry.space_group_name_H-M   'P 1'
#
loop_
_entity.id
_entity.type
_entity.pdbx_description
1 polymer ?
#
loop_
_entity_poly.entity_id
_entity_poly.type
_entity_poly.pdbx_seq_one_letter_code
_entity_poly.pdbx_strand_id
1 'polypeptide(L)'
;MSSNSAKRGELARKARSVLGASTAEAAQLVHVSKRTWELWESGQREMPEASWELFVYKITHGITPTDERELLVVVDDNQAPLDVVSSDTFLNLTEQGPGEYEISSMAVSRETGRQYIHRTRFKLKPYNEHVLKFAERHRQWD
;
A
#
# COMPACT_ATOMS: atom_id res chain seq x y z
N MET A 1 26.37 -27.65 -6.89
CA MET A 1 24.91 -27.45 -6.89
C MET A 1 24.65 -26.06 -6.36
N SER A 2 24.35 -25.06 -7.20
CA SER A 2 23.95 -23.74 -6.69
C SER A 2 22.62 -23.87 -5.96
N SER A 3 22.63 -23.59 -4.66
CA SER A 3 21.43 -23.57 -3.82
C SER A 3 20.38 -22.62 -4.41
N ASN A 4 19.11 -22.99 -4.28
CA ASN A 4 17.96 -22.20 -4.74
C ASN A 4 17.93 -20.78 -4.13
N SER A 5 18.57 -20.61 -2.96
CA SER A 5 18.79 -19.34 -2.26
C SER A 5 19.67 -18.35 -3.03
N ALA A 6 20.79 -18.81 -3.63
CA ALA A 6 21.74 -17.95 -4.34
C ALA A 6 21.11 -17.32 -5.60
N LYS A 7 20.14 -18.01 -6.23
CA LYS A 7 19.39 -17.49 -7.37
C LYS A 7 18.48 -16.33 -7.01
N ARG A 8 17.96 -16.24 -5.78
CA ARG A 8 17.01 -15.19 -5.36
C ARG A 8 17.63 -13.80 -5.42
N GLY A 9 18.88 -13.65 -4.98
CA GLY A 9 19.59 -12.37 -5.05
C GLY A 9 19.79 -11.86 -6.48
N GLU A 10 20.20 -12.76 -7.39
CA GLU A 10 20.36 -12.44 -8.80
C GLU A 10 19.03 -12.08 -9.48
N LEU A 11 17.97 -12.86 -9.21
CA LEU A 11 16.63 -12.61 -9.72
C LEU A 11 16.07 -11.28 -9.19
N ALA A 12 16.30 -10.98 -7.91
CA ALA A 12 15.88 -9.72 -7.30
C ALA A 12 16.55 -8.53 -7.98
N ARG A 13 17.86 -8.62 -8.24
CA ARG A 13 18.60 -7.60 -8.99
C ARG A 13 18.00 -7.38 -10.37
N LYS A 14 17.76 -8.46 -11.12
CA LYS A 14 17.17 -8.40 -12.47
C LYS A 14 15.79 -7.74 -12.46
N ALA A 15 14.90 -8.21 -11.58
CA ALA A 15 13.55 -7.67 -11.45
C ALA A 15 13.57 -6.17 -11.10
N ARG A 16 14.37 -5.78 -10.10
CA ARG A 16 14.52 -4.39 -9.69
C ARG A 16 15.02 -3.49 -10.82
N SER A 17 16.00 -3.97 -11.60
CA SER A 17 16.51 -3.22 -12.76
C SER A 17 15.48 -3.06 -13.88
N VAL A 18 14.67 -4.08 -14.15
CA VAL A 18 13.57 -3.99 -15.14
C VAL A 18 12.52 -2.96 -14.71
N LEU A 19 12.24 -2.88 -13.40
CA LEU A 19 11.30 -1.92 -12.83
C LEU A 19 11.88 -0.52 -12.65
N GLY A 20 13.16 -0.29 -12.98
CA GLY A 20 13.81 1.01 -12.81
C GLY A 20 13.99 1.45 -11.35
N ALA A 21 13.73 0.58 -10.37
CA ALA A 21 13.87 0.91 -8.96
C ALA A 21 15.35 1.15 -8.59
N SER A 22 15.64 1.68 -7.40
CA SER A 22 16.96 1.82 -6.74
C SER A 22 17.21 0.74 -5.67
N THR A 23 18.47 0.44 -5.30
CA THR A 23 18.74 -0.61 -4.28
C THR A 23 18.13 -0.25 -2.93
N ALA A 24 18.01 1.05 -2.66
CA ALA A 24 17.34 1.56 -1.47
C ALA A 24 15.82 1.30 -1.52
N GLU A 25 15.17 1.57 -2.65
CA GLU A 25 13.72 1.31 -2.81
C GLU A 25 13.40 -0.19 -2.65
N ALA A 26 14.17 -1.08 -3.27
CA ALA A 26 13.91 -2.51 -3.12
C ALA A 26 14.21 -3.03 -1.70
N ALA A 27 15.23 -2.46 -1.03
CA ALA A 27 15.47 -2.76 0.38
C ALA A 27 14.27 -2.33 1.27
N GLN A 28 13.68 -1.16 0.98
CA GLN A 28 12.50 -0.66 1.69
C GLN A 28 11.26 -1.52 1.45
N LEU A 29 11.09 -2.08 0.24
CA LEU A 29 9.98 -3.00 -0.05
C LEU A 29 9.92 -4.16 0.95
N VAL A 30 11.07 -4.65 1.40
CA VAL A 30 11.14 -5.78 2.33
C VAL A 30 11.67 -5.41 3.72
N HIS A 31 11.64 -4.12 4.05
CA HIS A 31 11.96 -3.58 5.37
C HIS A 31 13.37 -3.93 5.86
N VAL A 32 14.37 -3.89 4.98
CA VAL A 32 15.79 -4.07 5.32
C VAL A 32 16.64 -2.87 4.94
N SER A 33 17.87 -2.85 5.45
CA SER A 33 18.85 -1.82 5.04
C SER A 33 19.30 -2.03 3.59
N LYS A 34 19.63 -0.92 2.90
CA LYS A 34 20.27 -0.94 1.58
C LYS A 34 21.48 -1.90 1.54
N ARG A 35 22.31 -1.87 2.58
CA ARG A 35 23.49 -2.74 2.68
C ARG A 35 23.11 -4.23 2.73
N THR A 36 22.08 -4.59 3.49
CA THR A 36 21.57 -5.97 3.52
C THR A 36 21.12 -6.42 2.15
N TRP A 37 20.41 -5.56 1.42
CA TRP A 37 19.95 -5.82 0.06
C TRP A 37 21.11 -6.02 -0.93
N GLU A 38 22.13 -5.16 -0.88
CA GLU A 38 23.32 -5.28 -1.74
C GLU A 38 24.11 -6.58 -1.48
N LEU A 39 24.17 -7.04 -0.23
CA LEU A 39 24.77 -8.34 0.10
C LEU A 39 23.98 -9.51 -0.50
N TRP A 40 22.66 -9.40 -0.59
CA TRP A 40 21.83 -10.39 -1.27
C TRP A 40 22.02 -10.38 -2.78
N GLU A 41 21.95 -9.21 -3.42
CA GLU A 41 22.13 -9.08 -4.88
C GLU A 41 23.52 -9.54 -5.35
N SER A 42 24.55 -9.35 -4.53
CA SER A 42 25.93 -9.80 -4.82
C SER A 42 26.19 -11.27 -4.51
N GLY A 43 25.25 -11.96 -3.84
CA GLY A 43 25.43 -13.32 -3.37
C GLY A 43 26.35 -13.46 -2.17
N GLN A 44 26.82 -12.36 -1.57
CA GLN A 44 27.63 -12.38 -0.34
C GLN A 44 26.82 -12.85 0.88
N ARG A 45 25.49 -12.71 0.83
CA ARG A 45 24.55 -13.24 1.83
C ARG A 45 23.36 -13.87 1.13
N GLU A 46 22.84 -14.97 1.69
CA GLU A 46 21.60 -15.56 1.19
C GLU A 46 20.39 -14.69 1.53
N MET A 47 19.48 -14.54 0.57
CA MET A 47 18.19 -13.89 0.78
C MET A 47 17.22 -14.86 1.47
N PRO A 48 16.67 -14.50 2.63
CA PRO A 48 15.62 -15.28 3.28
C PRO A 48 14.40 -15.45 2.37
N GLU A 49 13.71 -16.59 2.48
CA GLU A 49 12.51 -16.89 1.71
C GLU A 49 11.40 -15.84 1.89
N ALA A 50 11.10 -15.48 3.14
CA ALA A 50 10.10 -14.45 3.43
C ALA A 50 10.41 -13.09 2.78
N SER A 51 11.71 -12.71 2.73
CA SER A 51 12.12 -11.48 2.05
C SER A 51 11.95 -11.60 0.52
N TRP A 52 12.26 -12.76 -0.05
CA TRP A 52 12.06 -13.01 -1.48
C TRP A 52 10.57 -12.98 -1.86
N GLU A 53 9.73 -13.69 -1.12
CA GLU A 53 8.29 -13.74 -1.35
C GLU A 53 7.64 -12.37 -1.20
N LEU A 54 8.01 -11.60 -0.17
CA LEU A 54 7.52 -10.24 0.02
C LEU A 54 7.96 -9.31 -1.11
N PHE A 55 9.21 -9.41 -1.57
CA PHE A 55 9.69 -8.62 -2.69
C PHE A 55 8.87 -8.93 -3.95
N VAL A 56 8.73 -10.21 -4.31
CA VAL A 56 7.97 -10.64 -5.48
C VAL A 56 6.51 -10.19 -5.37
N TYR A 57 5.86 -10.42 -4.23
CA TYR A 57 4.49 -10.00 -4.00
C TYR A 57 4.31 -8.49 -4.24
N LYS A 58 5.16 -7.65 -3.65
CA LYS A 58 5.02 -6.21 -3.78
C LYS A 58 5.24 -5.72 -5.20
N ILE A 59 6.22 -6.25 -5.93
CA ILE A 59 6.47 -5.82 -7.31
C ILE A 59 5.42 -6.32 -8.30
N THR A 60 4.79 -7.47 -8.06
CA THR A 60 3.74 -8.00 -8.96
C THR A 60 2.37 -7.39 -8.68
N HIS A 61 2.14 -6.87 -7.47
CA HIS A 61 0.90 -6.21 -7.07
C HIS A 61 1.01 -4.68 -7.12
N GLY A 62 2.08 -4.15 -7.70
CA GLY A 62 2.27 -2.70 -7.87
C GLY A 62 2.41 -1.93 -6.56
N ILE A 63 2.83 -2.57 -5.47
CA ILE A 63 3.05 -1.93 -4.17
C ILE A 63 4.47 -1.37 -4.17
N THR A 64 4.63 -0.06 -4.40
CA THR A 64 5.95 0.58 -4.29
C THR A 64 6.10 1.32 -2.95
N PRO A 65 7.32 1.48 -2.39
CA PRO A 65 7.52 2.27 -1.17
C PRO A 65 7.20 3.76 -1.38
N THR A 66 7.15 4.17 -2.64
CA THR A 66 7.07 5.55 -3.13
C THR A 66 5.78 5.85 -3.88
N ASP A 67 4.79 4.95 -3.89
CA ASP A 67 3.51 5.31 -4.49
C ASP A 67 3.03 6.55 -3.75
N GLU A 68 2.83 7.63 -4.51
CA GLU A 68 2.05 8.78 -4.08
C GLU A 68 0.68 8.23 -3.74
N ARG A 69 0.54 7.73 -2.51
CA ARG A 69 -0.72 7.21 -2.00
C ARG A 69 -1.67 8.38 -2.05
N GLU A 70 -2.67 8.27 -2.90
CA GLU A 70 -3.69 9.29 -2.96
C GLU A 70 -4.38 9.29 -1.59
N LEU A 71 -4.26 10.42 -0.89
CA LEU A 71 -4.93 10.64 0.38
C LEU A 71 -6.22 11.39 0.11
N LEU A 72 -7.32 10.75 0.44
CA LEU A 72 -8.64 11.35 0.47
C LEU A 72 -8.89 11.93 1.86
N VAL A 73 -9.09 13.24 1.95
CA VAL A 73 -9.58 13.88 3.17
C VAL A 73 -11.10 14.00 3.08
N VAL A 74 -11.80 13.45 4.06
CA VAL A 74 -13.24 13.64 4.25
C VAL A 74 -13.44 14.71 5.32
N VAL A 75 -14.33 15.67 5.08
CA VAL A 75 -14.58 16.78 6.00
C VAL A 75 -16.02 16.85 6.47
N ASP A 76 -16.23 17.50 7.60
CA ASP A 76 -17.56 17.77 8.17
C ASP A 76 -18.23 19.03 7.57
N ASP A 77 -19.38 19.43 8.12
CA ASP A 77 -20.15 20.61 7.68
C ASP A 77 -19.39 21.94 7.87
N ASN A 78 -18.38 21.98 8.73
CA ASN A 78 -17.50 23.13 8.95
C ASN A 78 -16.18 23.04 8.17
N GLN A 79 -16.05 22.06 7.27
CA GLN A 79 -14.82 21.71 6.56
C GLN A 79 -13.66 21.30 7.51
N ALA A 80 -13.97 20.90 8.74
CA ALA A 80 -12.99 20.30 9.63
C ALA A 80 -12.71 18.85 9.18
N PRO A 81 -11.46 18.37 9.25
CA PRO A 81 -11.13 17.00 8.89
C PRO A 81 -11.91 16.00 9.75
N LEU A 82 -12.68 15.14 9.09
CA LEU A 82 -13.42 14.05 9.71
C LEU A 82 -12.61 12.75 9.65
N ASP A 83 -11.98 12.47 8.51
CA ASP A 83 -11.17 11.27 8.28
C ASP A 83 -10.17 11.46 7.13
N VAL A 84 -9.15 10.61 7.09
CA VAL A 84 -8.18 10.51 5.99
C VAL A 84 -8.06 9.05 5.55
N VAL A 85 -8.40 8.79 4.29
CA VAL A 85 -8.37 7.46 3.68
C VAL A 85 -7.32 7.43 2.59
N SER A 86 -6.45 6.42 2.61
CA SER A 86 -5.47 6.22 1.53
C SER A 86 -6.00 5.23 0.49
N SER A 87 -5.53 5.37 -0.75
CA SER A 87 -5.91 4.46 -1.86
C SER A 87 -5.65 2.97 -1.56
N ASP A 88 -4.61 2.65 -0.79
CA ASP A 88 -4.25 1.28 -0.42
C ASP A 88 -5.06 0.71 0.76
N THR A 89 -5.75 1.56 1.54
CA THR A 89 -6.60 1.13 2.65
C THR A 89 -8.08 1.25 2.35
N PHE A 90 -8.46 1.97 1.28
CA PHE A 90 -9.84 2.10 0.85
C PHE A 90 -10.44 0.73 0.52
N LEU A 91 -11.63 0.47 1.06
CA LEU A 91 -12.37 -0.78 0.82
C LEU A 91 -13.62 -0.54 -0.01
N ASN A 92 -14.47 0.41 0.40
CA ASN A 92 -15.73 0.67 -0.30
C ASN A 92 -16.32 2.04 0.07
N LEU A 93 -17.24 2.53 -0.76
CA LEU A 93 -18.12 3.67 -0.50
C LEU A 93 -19.58 3.25 -0.73
N THR A 94 -20.44 3.49 0.26
CA THR A 94 -21.87 3.12 0.20
C THR A 94 -22.76 4.30 0.54
N GLU A 95 -23.88 4.44 -0.17
CA GLU A 95 -24.93 5.41 0.18
C GLU A 95 -25.84 4.80 1.25
N GLN A 96 -26.03 5.51 2.36
CA GLN A 96 -26.83 5.06 3.51
C GLN A 96 -28.23 5.70 3.51
N GLY A 97 -28.39 6.80 2.78
CA GLY A 97 -29.63 7.55 2.61
C GLY A 97 -29.38 8.74 1.67
N PRO A 98 -30.42 9.51 1.29
CA PRO A 98 -30.29 10.58 0.31
C PRO A 98 -29.20 11.60 0.68
N GLY A 99 -28.07 11.55 -0.02
CA GLY A 99 -26.92 12.43 0.22
C GLY A 99 -26.11 12.11 1.48
N GLU A 100 -26.29 10.95 2.10
CA GLU A 100 -25.47 10.45 3.22
C GLU A 100 -24.69 9.21 2.78
N TYR A 101 -23.37 9.26 2.95
CA TYR A 101 -22.46 8.21 2.50
C TYR A 101 -21.62 7.68 3.67
N GLU A 102 -21.21 6.43 3.56
CA GLU A 102 -20.27 5.77 4.46
C GLU A 102 -19.06 5.28 3.65
N ILE A 103 -17.88 5.80 3.98
CA ILE A 103 -16.60 5.30 3.46
C ILE A 103 -16.04 4.27 4.44
N SER A 104 -15.54 3.15 3.90
CA SER A 104 -14.91 2.07 4.65
C SER A 104 -13.43 1.96 4.28
N SER A 105 -12.56 1.84 5.27
CA SER A 105 -11.12 1.65 5.11
C SER A 105 -10.55 0.64 6.09
N MET A 106 -9.42 0.02 5.74
CA MET A 106 -8.67 -0.86 6.64
C MET A 106 -7.82 -0.01 7.58
N ALA A 107 -7.97 -0.22 8.89
CA ALA A 107 -7.22 0.46 9.92
C ALA A 107 -6.54 -0.53 10.88
N VAL A 108 -5.62 -0.04 11.70
CA VAL A 108 -4.92 -0.84 12.71
C VAL A 108 -5.19 -0.25 14.08
N SER A 109 -5.65 -1.09 15.01
CA SER A 109 -5.84 -0.70 16.41
C SER A 109 -4.48 -0.40 17.04
N ARG A 110 -4.31 0.81 17.61
CA ARG A 110 -3.07 1.20 18.27
C ARG A 110 -2.78 0.39 19.53
N GLU A 111 -3.82 -0.08 20.20
CA GLU A 111 -3.70 -0.85 21.45
C GLU A 111 -3.35 -2.32 21.20
N THR A 112 -3.96 -2.92 20.18
CA THR A 112 -3.87 -4.37 19.95
C THR A 112 -3.02 -4.76 18.74
N GLY A 113 -2.69 -3.81 17.87
CA GLY A 113 -2.04 -4.07 16.57
C GLY A 113 -2.91 -4.83 15.57
N ARG A 114 -4.17 -5.15 15.91
CA ARG A 114 -5.07 -5.89 15.03
C ARG A 114 -5.69 -4.98 13.98
N GLN A 115 -5.82 -5.51 12.77
CA GLN A 115 -6.55 -4.87 11.69
C GLN A 115 -8.06 -4.87 11.98
N TYR A 116 -8.73 -3.79 11.59
CA TYR A 116 -10.18 -3.65 11.67
C TYR A 116 -10.69 -2.74 10.55
N ILE A 117 -11.98 -2.84 10.21
CA ILE A 117 -12.61 -1.94 9.24
C ILE A 117 -13.07 -0.68 9.95
N HIS A 118 -12.46 0.45 9.63
CA HIS A 118 -12.92 1.77 10.03
C HIS A 118 -14.01 2.26 9.07
N ARG A 119 -15.01 2.95 9.61
CA ARG A 119 -16.17 3.44 8.85
C ARG A 119 -16.45 4.87 9.25
N THR A 120 -16.56 5.74 8.26
CA THR A 120 -16.82 7.16 8.46
C THR A 120 -18.04 7.56 7.65
N ARG A 121 -19.04 8.14 8.32
CA ARG A 121 -20.24 8.69 7.68
C ARG A 121 -20.09 10.17 7.42
N PHE A 122 -20.49 10.61 6.24
CA PHE A 122 -20.42 12.02 5.83
C PHE A 122 -21.57 12.39 4.90
N LYS A 123 -21.83 13.69 4.76
CA LYS A 123 -22.81 14.22 3.82
C LYS A 123 -22.15 14.56 2.49
N LEU A 124 -22.80 14.19 1.39
CA LEU A 124 -22.42 14.64 0.06
C LEU A 124 -22.83 16.10 -0.11
N LYS A 125 -21.81 16.95 -0.10
CA LYS A 125 -21.86 18.40 -0.31
C LYS A 125 -20.75 18.78 -1.29
N PRO A 126 -20.74 19.99 -1.86
CA PRO A 126 -19.74 20.38 -2.86
C PRO A 126 -18.29 20.14 -2.41
N TYR A 127 -17.99 20.32 -1.12
CA TYR A 127 -16.67 20.10 -0.54
C TYR A 127 -16.30 18.61 -0.32
N ASN A 128 -17.21 17.67 -0.53
CA ASN A 128 -16.98 16.21 -0.44
C ASN A 128 -17.25 15.48 -1.78
N GLU A 129 -17.54 16.17 -2.87
CA GLU A 129 -17.78 15.55 -4.19
C GLU A 129 -16.56 14.77 -4.71
N HIS A 130 -15.35 15.16 -4.29
CA HIS A 130 -14.12 14.46 -4.65
C HIS A 130 -14.05 13.05 -4.09
N VAL A 131 -14.79 12.74 -3.00
CA VAL A 131 -14.89 11.39 -2.43
C VAL A 131 -15.50 10.41 -3.43
N LEU A 132 -16.51 10.83 -4.20
CA LEU A 132 -17.13 9.98 -5.23
C LEU A 132 -16.12 9.64 -6.32
N LYS A 133 -15.40 10.65 -6.82
CA LYS A 133 -14.38 10.48 -7.86
C LYS A 133 -13.22 9.59 -7.39
N PHE A 134 -12.83 9.71 -6.13
CA PHE A 134 -11.83 8.84 -5.52
C PHE A 134 -12.33 7.39 -5.50
N ALA A 135 -13.55 7.16 -5.01
CA ALA A 135 -14.12 5.82 -4.93
C ALA A 135 -14.30 5.16 -6.31
N GLU A 136 -14.67 5.93 -7.35
CA GLU A 136 -14.77 5.43 -8.73
C GLU A 136 -13.42 4.97 -9.28
N ARG A 137 -12.34 5.70 -9.00
CA ARG A 137 -10.98 5.34 -9.45
C ARG A 137 -10.41 4.12 -8.73
N HIS A 138 -10.76 3.94 -7.46
CA HIS A 138 -10.15 2.94 -6.57
C HIS A 138 -11.10 1.79 -6.21
N ARG A 139 -12.20 1.62 -6.96
CA ARG A 139 -13.10 0.49 -6.78
C ARG A 139 -12.36 -0.79 -7.14
N GLN A 140 -11.87 -1.52 -6.14
CA GLN A 140 -11.32 -2.86 -6.33
C GLN A 140 -12.48 -3.77 -6.74
N TRP A 141 -12.37 -4.42 -7.90
CA TRP A 141 -13.46 -5.12 -8.58
C TRP A 141 -14.21 -6.17 -7.73
N ASP A 142 -15.50 -6.35 -8.05
CA ASP A 142 -16.42 -7.41 -7.60
C ASP A 142 -15.94 -8.82 -8.01
#